data_AF-A0A6A2Z5S3-F1
#
_entry.id   AF-A0A6A2Z5S3-F1
#
_cell.length_a   1.000
_cell.length_b   1.000
_cell.length_c   1.000
_cell.angle_alpha   90.00
_cell.angle_beta   90.00
_cell.angle_gamma   90.00
#
_symmetry.space_group_name_H-M   'P 1'
#
loop_
_entity.id
_entity.type
_entity.pdbx_description
1 polymer ?
#
loop_
_entity_poly.entity_id
_entity_poly.type
_entity_poly.pdbx_seq_one_letter_code
_entity_poly.pdbx_strand_id
1 'polypeptide(L)'
;MEGVDKEKVQRVVYEMSKGSKHLENEERKEAFIRQKIKHVRARAAKLSASDLSHYQKVAEKRILELEATRELSRIWLHVDMDAFYAAVETLTNSSLKGKPMAVGSMSMLFSFHC
;
A
#
# COMPACT_ATOMS: atom_id res chain seq x y z
N MET A 1 2.94 9.53 9.64
CA MET A 1 1.91 10.60 9.54
C MET A 1 0.78 10.32 10.52
N GLU A 2 1.10 10.29 11.81
CA GLU A 2 0.09 10.21 12.86
C GLU A 2 -0.43 11.63 13.18
N GLY A 3 -1.70 11.76 13.59
CA GLY A 3 -2.30 13.05 13.93
C GLY A 3 -2.72 13.94 12.75
N VAL A 4 -2.63 13.45 11.50
CA VAL A 4 -3.12 14.17 10.32
C VAL A 4 -4.63 14.00 10.17
N ASP A 5 -5.36 15.09 9.95
CA ASP A 5 -6.77 15.08 9.57
C ASP A 5 -6.93 14.50 8.16
N LYS A 6 -7.26 13.21 8.12
CA LYS A 6 -7.40 12.44 6.87
C LYS A 6 -8.56 12.95 6.01
N GLU A 7 -9.65 13.40 6.61
CA GLU A 7 -10.81 13.89 5.86
C GLU A 7 -10.49 15.21 5.15
N LYS A 8 -9.80 16.12 5.84
CA LYS A 8 -9.33 17.36 5.23
C LYS A 8 -8.38 17.10 4.07
N VAL A 9 -7.39 16.23 4.25
CA VAL A 9 -6.44 15.87 3.17
C VAL A 9 -7.16 15.26 1.98
N GLN A 10 -8.04 14.28 2.21
CA GLN A 10 -8.80 13.64 1.13
C GLN A 10 -9.68 14.63 0.37
N ARG A 11 -10.34 15.55 1.08
CA ARG A 11 -11.15 16.61 0.46
C ARG A 11 -10.30 17.49 -0.44
N VAL A 12 -9.15 17.95 0.04
CA VAL A 12 -8.23 18.78 -0.77
C VAL A 12 -7.79 18.02 -2.02
N VAL A 13 -7.36 16.77 -1.89
CA VAL A 13 -6.95 15.94 -3.04
C VAL A 13 -8.09 15.75 -4.03
N TYR A 14 -9.30 15.45 -3.54
CA TYR A 14 -10.47 15.27 -4.40
C TYR A 14 -10.82 16.54 -5.18
N GLU A 15 -10.91 17.69 -4.51
CA GLU A 15 -11.22 18.96 -5.17
C GLU A 15 -10.16 19.32 -6.22
N MET A 16 -8.88 19.06 -5.95
CA MET A 16 -7.79 19.31 -6.91
C MET A 16 -7.79 18.33 -8.10
N SER A 17 -8.41 17.16 -7.95
CA SER A 17 -8.41 16.09 -8.98
C SER A 17 -9.72 15.99 -9.76
N LYS A 18 -10.78 16.63 -9.28
CA LYS A 18 -12.14 16.53 -9.83
C LYS A 18 -12.20 17.00 -11.29
N GLY A 19 -12.84 16.19 -12.14
CA GLY A 19 -12.95 16.46 -13.57
C GLY A 19 -11.69 16.15 -14.39
N SER A 20 -10.64 15.60 -13.78
CA SER A 20 -9.47 15.12 -14.52
C SER A 20 -9.73 13.74 -15.16
N LYS A 21 -9.14 13.51 -16.33
CA LYS A 21 -9.12 12.18 -16.97
C LYS A 21 -8.48 11.11 -16.08
N HIS A 22 -7.57 11.51 -15.20
CA HIS A 22 -6.95 10.59 -14.23
C HIS A 22 -7.99 10.10 -13.23
N LEU A 23 -8.78 11.01 -12.63
CA LEU A 23 -9.82 10.63 -11.68
C LEU A 23 -10.88 9.73 -12.33
N GLU A 24 -11.34 10.05 -13.54
CA GLU A 24 -12.29 9.19 -14.28
C GLU A 24 -11.75 7.76 -14.49
N ASN A 25 -10.44 7.64 -14.76
CA ASN A 25 -9.80 6.34 -14.91
C ASN A 25 -9.67 5.59 -13.58
N GLU A 26 -9.37 6.28 -12.47
CA GLU A 26 -9.34 5.67 -11.13
C GLU A 26 -10.75 5.22 -10.69
N GLU A 27 -11.80 6.00 -10.97
CA GLU A 27 -13.19 5.60 -10.72
C GLU A 27 -13.57 4.34 -11.52
N ARG A 28 -13.14 4.24 -12.79
CA ARG A 28 -13.34 3.03 -13.61
C ARG A 28 -12.63 1.82 -13.02
N LYS A 29 -11.38 1.97 -12.57
CA LYS A 29 -10.63 0.90 -11.90
C LYS A 29 -11.32 0.50 -10.60
N GLU A 30 -11.79 1.46 -9.81
CA GLU A 30 -12.49 1.18 -8.56
C GLU A 30 -13.78 0.39 -8.81
N ALA A 31 -14.58 0.78 -9.80
CA ALA A 31 -15.79 0.06 -10.20
C ALA A 31 -15.47 -1.40 -10.59
N PHE A 32 -14.40 -1.63 -11.35
CA PHE A 32 -13.94 -2.96 -11.71
C PHE A 32 -13.52 -3.79 -10.49
N ILE A 33 -12.73 -3.22 -9.58
CA ILE A 33 -12.33 -3.89 -8.33
C ILE A 33 -13.55 -4.20 -7.46
N ARG A 34 -14.50 -3.28 -7.36
CA ARG A 34 -15.76 -3.47 -6.62
C ARG A 34 -16.58 -4.63 -7.20
N GLN A 35 -16.64 -4.77 -8.53
CA GLN A 35 -17.26 -5.92 -9.18
C GLN A 35 -16.53 -7.22 -8.86
N LYS A 36 -15.18 -7.21 -8.88
CA LYS A 36 -14.37 -8.38 -8.50
C LYS A 36 -14.62 -8.80 -7.05
N ILE A 37 -14.72 -7.84 -6.12
CA ILE A 37 -15.06 -8.10 -4.71
C ILE A 37 -16.44 -8.76 -4.61
N LYS A 38 -17.46 -8.22 -5.30
CA LYS A 38 -18.81 -8.81 -5.32
C LYS A 38 -18.77 -10.26 -5.80
N HIS A 39 -18.04 -10.53 -6.88
CA HIS A 39 -17.90 -11.87 -7.42
C HIS A 39 -17.21 -12.83 -6.46
N VAL A 40 -16.11 -12.41 -5.82
CA VAL A 40 -15.41 -13.22 -4.81
C VAL A 40 -16.31 -13.50 -3.61
N ARG A 41 -17.05 -12.50 -3.11
CA ARG A 41 -18.01 -12.68 -2.00
C ARG A 41 -19.13 -13.66 -2.37
N ALA A 42 -19.68 -13.55 -3.57
CA ALA A 42 -20.72 -14.46 -4.06
C ALA A 42 -20.21 -15.90 -4.20
N ARG A 43 -18.96 -16.10 -4.62
CA ARG A 43 -18.33 -17.42 -4.64
C ARG A 43 -18.09 -17.97 -3.24
N ALA A 44 -17.62 -17.13 -2.32
CA ALA A 44 -17.40 -17.51 -0.92
C ALA A 44 -18.71 -17.94 -0.25
N ALA A 45 -19.81 -17.24 -0.50
CA ALA A 45 -21.13 -17.57 0.05
C ALA A 45 -21.70 -18.92 -0.45
N LYS A 46 -21.17 -19.47 -1.56
CA LYS A 46 -21.58 -20.78 -2.10
C LYS A 46 -20.77 -21.95 -1.52
N LEU A 47 -19.73 -21.68 -0.73
CA LEU A 47 -18.92 -22.75 -0.14
C LEU A 47 -19.71 -23.48 0.95
N SER A 48 -19.74 -24.81 0.86
CA SER A 48 -20.34 -25.67 1.87
C SER A 48 -19.38 -25.90 3.05
N ALA A 49 -19.91 -26.38 4.18
CA ALA A 49 -19.09 -26.79 5.32
C ALA A 49 -18.08 -27.91 4.94
N SER A 50 -18.46 -28.80 4.02
CA SER A 50 -17.56 -29.83 3.48
C SER A 50 -16.43 -29.25 2.62
N ASP A 51 -16.73 -28.25 1.78
CA ASP A 51 -15.69 -27.56 0.99
C ASP A 51 -14.67 -26.89 1.92
N LEU A 52 -15.17 -26.16 2.92
CA LEU A 52 -14.32 -25.50 3.91
C LEU A 52 -13.46 -26.50 4.68
N SER A 53 -14.04 -27.61 5.15
CA SER A 53 -13.29 -28.66 5.84
C SER A 53 -12.22 -29.30 4.94
N HIS A 54 -12.52 -29.53 3.66
CA HIS A 54 -11.56 -30.05 2.70
C HIS A 54 -10.38 -29.10 2.50
N TYR A 55 -10.65 -27.83 2.19
CA TYR A 55 -9.59 -26.84 1.95
C TYR A 55 -8.81 -26.49 3.22
N GLN A 56 -9.44 -26.56 4.39
CA GLN A 56 -8.73 -26.44 5.66
C GLN A 56 -7.65 -27.53 5.81
N LYS A 57 -7.99 -28.80 5.56
CA LYS A 57 -7.00 -29.90 5.61
C LYS A 57 -5.87 -29.71 4.61
N VAL A 58 -6.17 -29.22 3.41
CA VAL A 58 -5.16 -28.89 2.40
C VAL A 58 -4.22 -27.78 2.89
N ALA A 59 -4.77 -26.72 3.47
CA ALA A 59 -3.99 -25.61 4.01
C ALA A 59 -3.13 -26.04 5.21
N GLU A 60 -3.68 -26.82 6.14
CA GLU A 60 -2.96 -27.36 7.31
C GLU A 60 -1.77 -28.23 6.88
N LYS A 61 -1.97 -29.14 5.92
CA LYS A 61 -0.87 -29.92 5.35
C LYS A 61 0.22 -29.01 4.79
N ARG A 62 -0.16 -27.98 4.04
CA ARG A 62 0.80 -27.05 3.44
C ARG A 62 1.56 -26.23 4.49
N ILE A 63 0.89 -25.81 5.56
CA ILE A 63 1.52 -25.13 6.68
C ILE A 63 2.57 -26.05 7.31
N LEU A 64 2.23 -27.30 7.60
CA LEU A 64 3.19 -28.27 8.17
C LEU A 64 4.41 -28.49 7.26
N GLU A 65 4.22 -28.59 5.94
CA GLU A 65 5.32 -28.69 4.97
C GLU A 65 6.23 -27.45 5.01
N LEU A 66 5.65 -26.25 5.05
CA LEU A 66 6.41 -24.99 5.13
C LEU A 66 7.18 -24.90 6.46
N GLU A 67 6.54 -25.25 7.57
CA GLU A 67 7.17 -25.26 8.89
C GLU A 67 8.32 -26.27 8.98
N ALA A 68 8.15 -27.47 8.42
CA ALA A 68 9.20 -28.49 8.40
C ALA A 68 10.46 -28.06 7.61
N THR A 69 10.30 -27.13 6.67
CA THR A 69 11.38 -26.57 5.85
C THR A 69 11.82 -25.18 6.29
N ARG A 70 11.30 -24.68 7.42
CA ARG A 70 11.63 -23.35 7.93
C ARG A 70 13.12 -23.26 8.28
N GLU A 71 13.80 -22.31 7.66
CA GLU A 71 15.25 -22.13 7.79
C GLU A 71 15.52 -20.82 8.55
N LEU A 72 16.16 -20.92 9.73
CA LEU A 72 16.40 -19.80 10.65
C LEU A 72 17.89 -19.54 10.93
N SER A 73 18.81 -20.26 10.27
CA SER A 73 20.25 -20.06 10.43
C SER A 73 20.77 -18.78 9.78
N ARG A 74 19.98 -18.18 8.87
CA ARG A 74 20.32 -16.93 8.19
C ARG A 74 19.89 -15.72 9.02
N ILE A 75 20.81 -14.76 9.11
CA ILE A 75 20.51 -13.41 9.58
C ILE A 75 20.21 -12.56 8.36
N TRP A 76 19.01 -11.97 8.32
CA TRP A 76 18.60 -11.05 7.28
C TRP A 76 18.65 -9.63 7.82
N LEU A 77 19.38 -8.75 7.12
CA LEU A 77 19.42 -7.33 7.42
C LEU A 77 18.68 -6.57 6.32
N HIS A 78 17.66 -5.81 6.70
CA HIS A 78 17.00 -4.85 5.84
C HIS A 78 17.40 -3.45 6.27
N VAL A 79 18.01 -2.69 5.37
CA VAL A 79 18.39 -1.30 5.60
C VAL A 79 17.54 -0.42 4.69
N ASP A 80 16.80 0.50 5.29
CA ASP A 80 15.99 1.50 4.60
C ASP A 80 16.52 2.89 4.99
N MET A 81 16.68 3.77 4.02
CA MET A 81 17.20 5.11 4.23
C MET A 81 16.06 6.08 4.44
N ASP A 82 16.01 6.70 5.64
CA ASP A 82 14.96 7.64 6.01
C ASP A 82 14.89 8.81 5.02
N ALA A 83 13.77 8.92 4.30
CA ALA A 83 13.48 9.97 3.33
C ALA A 83 14.65 10.22 2.34
N PHE A 84 15.30 9.15 1.85
CA PHE A 84 16.59 9.20 1.17
C PHE A 84 16.85 10.44 0.28
N TYR A 85 16.03 10.67 -0.75
CA TYR A 85 16.26 11.80 -1.65
C TYR A 85 16.13 13.15 -0.95
N ALA A 86 15.12 13.33 -0.09
CA ALA A 86 14.95 14.58 0.65
C ALA A 86 16.07 14.78 1.69
N ALA A 87 16.57 13.70 2.29
CA ALA A 87 17.71 13.75 3.20
C ALA A 87 19.00 14.17 2.49
N VAL A 88 19.26 13.68 1.27
CA VAL A 88 20.41 14.07 0.43
C VAL A 88 20.33 15.55 0.06
N GLU A 89 19.17 16.05 -0.36
CA GLU A 89 18.98 17.47 -0.68
C GLU A 89 19.15 18.36 0.57
N THR A 90 18.64 17.92 1.72
CA THR A 90 18.81 18.64 3.00
C THR A 90 20.27 18.66 3.46
N LEU A 91 21.02 17.58 3.22
CA LEU A 91 22.46 17.52 3.51
C LEU A 91 23.24 18.49 2.60
N THR A 92 22.88 18.54 1.32
CA THR A 92 23.53 19.40 0.32
C THR A 92 23.20 20.89 0.54
N ASN A 93 21.99 21.18 1.01
CA ASN A 93 21.52 22.54 1.28
C ASN A 93 20.90 22.65 2.68
N SER A 94 21.71 23.10 3.64
CA SER A 94 21.31 23.24 5.05
C SER A 94 20.14 24.21 5.28
N SER A 95 19.84 25.10 4.34
CA SER A 95 18.69 26.02 4.44
C SER A 95 17.33 25.33 4.34
N LEU A 96 17.29 24.07 3.91
CA LEU A 96 16.11 23.21 3.86
C LEU A 96 15.84 22.51 5.20
N LYS A 97 16.81 22.50 6.13
CA LYS A 97 16.67 21.82 7.42
C LYS A 97 15.53 22.43 8.25
N GLY A 98 14.65 21.58 8.75
CA GLY A 98 13.48 21.99 9.55
C GLY A 98 12.36 22.64 8.74
N LYS A 99 12.40 22.55 7.41
CA LYS A 99 11.33 23.01 6.52
C LYS A 99 10.68 21.81 5.82
N PRO A 100 9.34 21.80 5.68
CA PRO A 100 8.68 20.81 4.84
C PRO A 100 9.16 20.93 3.40
N MET A 101 9.64 19.84 2.83
CA MET A 101 10.15 19.80 1.47
C MET A 101 9.88 18.46 0.78
N ALA A 102 9.78 18.47 -0.54
CA ALA A 102 9.65 17.26 -1.34
C ALA A 102 10.58 17.31 -2.55
N VAL A 103 11.12 16.16 -2.93
CA VAL A 103 11.96 15.98 -4.12
C VAL A 103 11.08 15.46 -5.25
N GLY A 104 11.09 16.16 -6.38
CA GLY A 104 10.33 15.80 -7.58
C GLY A 104 9.98 17.01 -8.42
N SER A 105 8.83 16.96 -9.08
CA SER A 105 8.27 18.03 -9.90
C SER A 105 6.80 18.26 -9.55
N MET A 106 6.20 19.29 -10.12
CA MET A 106 4.76 19.52 -10.00
C MET A 106 3.90 18.35 -10.53
N SER A 107 4.46 17.53 -11.42
CA SER A 107 3.77 16.36 -11.96
C SER A 107 3.83 15.14 -11.04
N MET A 108 4.91 14.97 -10.27
CA MET A 108 5.13 13.79 -9.42
C MET A 108 6.20 14.05 -8.37
N LEU A 109 5.97 13.58 -7.15
CA LEU A 109 6.93 13.60 -6.04
C LEU A 109 7.54 12.21 -5.82
N PHE A 110 8.82 12.15 -5.47
CA PHE A 110 9.56 10.90 -5.20
C PHE A 110 9.79 10.63 -3.71
N SER A 111 10.07 11.70 -2.95
CA SER A 111 10.36 11.62 -1.51
C SER A 111 10.03 12.96 -0.86
N PHE A 112 9.75 12.97 0.43
CA PHE A 112 9.50 14.19 1.18
C PHE A 112 10.07 14.07 2.59
N HIS A 113 10.38 15.22 3.19
CA HIS A 113 10.80 15.37 4.56
C HIS A 113 9.99 16.52 5.18
N CYS A 114 9.39 16.26 6.33
CA CYS A 114 8.51 17.21 7.04
C CYS A 114 9.08 17.51 8.42
#